data_AF-A0A2R5FRR9-F1
#
_entry.id   AF-A0A2R5FRR9-F1
#
_cell.length_a   1.000
_cell.length_b   1.000
_cell.length_c   1.000
_cell.angle_alpha   90.00
_cell.angle_beta   90.00
_cell.angle_gamma   90.00
#
_symmetry.space_group_name_H-M   'P 1'
#
loop_
_entity.id
_entity.type
_entity.pdbx_description
1 polymer ?
#
loop_
_entity_poly.entity_id
_entity_poly.type
_entity_poly.pdbx_seq_one_letter_code
_entity_poly.pdbx_strand_id
1 'polypeptide(L)'
;MFQWSKKVVKSVTFNPELADESLLAQVESYLEKQPDKTFSDLCKEALWQSLCVPESVQPAPQTAAKAPIEQQIGELQRQVAGLEERFLAKGSNRLEAMEHHLLQLSQQVAQLALIVNERSFIQSPTQLEVVNNTSYTVATPPQEVDPVISRLSQFLDDF
;
A
#
# COMPACT_ATOMS: atom_id res chain seq x y z
N MET A 1 -0.15 -52.25 -28.46
CA MET A 1 -1.31 -52.74 -27.67
C MET A 1 -1.18 -52.19 -26.26
N PHE A 2 -2.03 -51.25 -25.86
CA PHE A 2 -2.04 -50.76 -24.48
C PHE A 2 -2.71 -51.81 -23.58
N GLN A 3 -1.94 -52.41 -22.68
CA GLN A 3 -2.50 -53.30 -21.67
C GLN A 3 -3.27 -52.48 -20.64
N TRP A 4 -4.58 -52.30 -20.84
CA TRP A 4 -5.50 -51.64 -19.89
C TRP A 4 -5.83 -52.48 -18.65
N SER A 5 -4.87 -53.25 -18.14
CA SER A 5 -5.14 -54.34 -17.20
C SER A 5 -4.33 -54.26 -15.93
N LYS A 6 -4.49 -53.15 -15.20
CA LYS A 6 -4.44 -53.16 -13.73
C LYS A 6 -5.45 -52.13 -13.22
N LYS A 7 -6.55 -52.60 -12.62
CA LYS A 7 -7.49 -51.73 -11.89
C LYS A 7 -6.77 -51.20 -10.65
N VAL A 8 -6.05 -50.09 -10.80
CA VAL A 8 -5.37 -49.43 -9.68
C VAL A 8 -6.42 -48.62 -8.94
N VAL A 9 -6.82 -49.10 -7.77
CA VAL A 9 -7.67 -48.33 -6.86
C VAL A 9 -6.77 -47.30 -6.18
N LYS A 10 -6.93 -46.02 -6.53
CA LYS A 10 -6.29 -44.92 -5.82
C LYS A 10 -7.33 -44.33 -4.86
N SER A 11 -7.01 -44.30 -3.58
CA SER A 11 -7.80 -43.58 -2.58
C SER A 11 -7.38 -42.12 -2.55
N VAL A 12 -8.36 -41.22 -2.37
CA VAL A 12 -8.16 -39.81 -2.10
C VAL A 12 -8.49 -39.58 -0.63
N THR A 13 -7.60 -38.94 0.10
CA THR A 13 -7.79 -38.56 1.50
C THR A 13 -7.91 -37.05 1.59
N PHE A 14 -8.96 -36.58 2.25
CA PHE A 14 -9.17 -35.17 2.53
C PHE A 14 -8.56 -34.84 3.89
N ASN A 15 -8.00 -33.64 4.02
CA ASN A 15 -7.55 -33.17 5.31
C ASN A 15 -8.75 -32.55 6.06
N PRO A 16 -8.77 -32.59 7.40
CA PRO A 16 -9.82 -31.97 8.20
C PRO A 16 -9.67 -30.43 8.25
N GLU A 17 -9.29 -29.81 7.13
CA GLU A 17 -9.21 -28.36 6.99
C GLU A 17 -10.58 -27.81 6.58
N LEU A 18 -10.87 -26.57 6.98
CA LEU A 18 -12.19 -25.95 6.77
C LEU A 18 -12.62 -25.92 5.29
N ALA A 19 -11.65 -25.81 4.37
CA ALA A 19 -11.89 -25.83 2.93
C ALA A 19 -12.28 -27.22 2.40
N ASP A 20 -11.58 -28.26 2.86
CA ASP A 20 -11.82 -29.65 2.46
C ASP A 20 -13.16 -30.17 3.03
N GLU A 21 -13.49 -29.81 4.28
CA GLU A 21 -14.78 -30.10 4.91
C GLU A 21 -15.95 -29.45 4.15
N SER A 22 -15.80 -28.17 3.79
CA SER A 22 -16.82 -27.46 2.99
C SER A 22 -17.00 -28.08 1.61
N LEU A 23 -15.91 -28.55 0.99
CA LEU A 23 -15.97 -29.23 -0.30
C LEU A 23 -16.70 -30.58 -0.19
N LEU A 24 -16.34 -31.39 0.82
CA LEU A 24 -16.97 -32.68 1.08
C LEU A 24 -18.47 -32.55 1.33
N ALA A 25 -18.88 -31.61 2.19
CA ALA A 25 -20.29 -31.35 2.47
C ALA A 25 -21.08 -30.99 1.19
N GLN A 26 -20.48 -30.20 0.30
CA GLN A 26 -21.11 -29.82 -0.96
C GLN A 26 -21.23 -31.01 -1.92
N VAL A 27 -20.18 -31.84 -2.00
CA VAL A 27 -20.17 -33.06 -2.81
C VAL A 27 -21.20 -34.06 -2.31
N GLU A 28 -21.32 -34.25 -1.01
CA GLU A 28 -22.32 -35.13 -0.39
C GLU A 28 -23.75 -34.64 -0.66
N SER A 29 -24.02 -33.34 -0.49
CA SER A 29 -25.31 -32.74 -0.83
C SER A 29 -25.68 -32.90 -2.31
N TYR A 30 -24.69 -32.88 -3.21
CA TYR A 30 -24.92 -33.11 -4.63
C TYR A 30 -25.21 -34.58 -4.94
N LEU A 31 -24.48 -35.50 -4.30
CA LEU A 31 -24.68 -36.95 -4.45
C LEU A 31 -26.01 -37.42 -3.88
N GLU A 32 -26.48 -36.81 -2.78
CA GLU A 32 -27.81 -37.11 -2.21
C GLU A 32 -28.95 -36.84 -3.21
N LYS A 33 -28.76 -35.86 -4.12
CA LYS A 33 -29.71 -35.55 -5.19
C LYS A 33 -29.61 -36.48 -6.40
N GLN A 34 -28.51 -37.23 -6.54
CA GLN A 34 -28.21 -38.10 -7.67
C GLN A 34 -27.68 -39.46 -7.19
N PRO A 35 -28.57 -40.36 -6.72
CA PRO A 35 -28.19 -41.62 -6.06
C PRO A 35 -27.52 -42.63 -7.01
N ASP A 36 -27.62 -42.42 -8.32
CA ASP A 36 -27.01 -43.22 -9.37
C ASP A 36 -25.54 -42.87 -9.64
N LYS A 37 -25.07 -41.71 -9.16
CA LYS A 37 -23.69 -41.26 -9.34
C LYS A 37 -22.85 -41.55 -8.11
N THR A 38 -21.58 -41.89 -8.34
CA THR A 38 -20.59 -42.00 -7.27
C THR A 38 -19.61 -40.81 -7.31
N PHE A 39 -18.92 -40.54 -6.19
CA PHE A 39 -17.83 -39.56 -6.16
C PHE A 39 -16.80 -39.80 -7.27
N SER A 40 -16.49 -41.07 -7.55
CA SER A 40 -15.56 -41.43 -8.63
C SER A 40 -16.07 -40.97 -10.00
N ASP A 41 -17.39 -41.01 -10.24
CA ASP A 41 -17.98 -40.58 -11.50
C ASP A 41 -17.97 -39.06 -11.64
N LEU A 42 -18.20 -38.32 -10.54
CA LEU A 42 -17.97 -36.87 -10.49
C LEU A 42 -16.52 -36.51 -10.80
N CYS A 43 -15.55 -37.21 -10.20
CA CYS A 43 -14.14 -36.96 -10.49
C CYS A 43 -13.79 -37.25 -11.95
N LYS A 44 -14.34 -38.31 -12.54
CA LYS A 44 -14.16 -38.61 -13.96
C LYS A 44 -14.74 -37.50 -14.81
N GLU A 45 -15.98 -37.08 -14.54
CA GLU A 45 -16.65 -36.01 -15.29
C GLU A 45 -15.86 -34.69 -15.23
N ALA A 46 -15.43 -34.29 -14.03
CA ALA A 46 -14.60 -33.10 -13.84
C ALA A 46 -13.26 -33.19 -14.58
N LEU A 47 -12.63 -34.37 -14.57
CA LEU A 47 -11.38 -34.59 -15.29
C LEU A 47 -11.60 -34.54 -16.81
N TRP A 48 -12.70 -35.13 -17.32
CA TRP A 48 -13.09 -35.04 -18.73
C TRP A 48 -13.34 -33.59 -19.14
N GLN A 49 -14.03 -32.80 -18.32
CA GLN A 49 -14.24 -31.37 -18.58
C GLN A 49 -12.92 -30.58 -18.61
N SER A 50 -12.00 -30.87 -17.69
CA SER A 50 -10.70 -30.20 -17.60
C SER A 50 -9.77 -30.55 -18.77
N LEU A 51 -9.76 -31.82 -19.20
CA LEU A 51 -8.83 -32.30 -20.22
C LEU A 51 -9.34 -32.16 -21.66
N CYS A 52 -10.66 -32.20 -21.86
CA CYS A 52 -11.25 -32.27 -23.21
C CYS A 52 -11.91 -30.98 -23.66
N VAL A 53 -12.17 -30.02 -22.77
CA VAL A 53 -12.76 -28.73 -23.16
C VAL A 53 -11.64 -27.68 -23.26
N PRO A 54 -11.37 -27.12 -24.46
CA PRO A 54 -10.50 -25.96 -24.58
C PRO A 54 -11.03 -24.83 -23.70
N GLU A 55 -10.13 -24.12 -23.02
CA GLU A 55 -10.47 -23.04 -22.08
C GLU A 55 -11.42 -21.97 -22.68
N SER A 56 -11.47 -21.83 -24.01
CA SER A 56 -12.37 -20.90 -24.71
C SER A 56 -13.83 -21.35 -24.85
N VAL A 57 -14.16 -22.62 -24.57
CA VAL A 57 -15.53 -23.20 -24.71
C VAL A 57 -16.06 -23.70 -23.38
N GLN A 58 -15.30 -23.58 -22.29
CA GLN A 58 -15.80 -23.88 -20.97
C GLN A 58 -17.03 -23.01 -20.70
N PRO A 59 -18.23 -23.60 -20.50
CA PRO A 59 -19.35 -22.83 -20.01
C PRO A 59 -18.88 -22.28 -18.67
N ALA A 60 -18.75 -20.96 -18.57
CA ALA A 60 -18.46 -20.30 -17.30
C ALA A 60 -19.37 -20.97 -16.27
N PRO A 61 -18.83 -21.54 -15.17
CA PRO A 61 -19.58 -22.43 -14.31
C PRO A 61 -20.88 -21.72 -13.99
N GLN A 62 -22.01 -22.32 -14.39
CA GLN A 62 -23.35 -21.80 -14.14
C GLN A 62 -23.52 -21.80 -12.63
N THR A 63 -23.05 -20.72 -12.04
CA THR A 63 -23.06 -20.53 -10.62
C THR A 63 -24.40 -19.87 -10.40
N ALA A 64 -25.39 -20.66 -10.03
CA ALA A 64 -26.64 -20.15 -9.46
C ALA A 64 -26.40 -19.26 -8.21
N ALA A 65 -25.15 -19.11 -7.77
CA ALA A 65 -24.68 -18.21 -6.72
C ALA A 65 -23.68 -17.11 -7.19
N LYS A 66 -23.51 -16.85 -8.50
CA LYS A 66 -22.64 -15.74 -8.99
C LYS A 66 -23.32 -14.37 -8.96
N ALA A 67 -24.65 -14.30 -9.05
CA ALA A 67 -25.38 -13.03 -9.01
C ALA A 67 -24.99 -12.14 -7.79
N PRO A 68 -24.90 -12.67 -6.54
CA PRO A 68 -24.47 -11.84 -5.42
C PRO A 68 -22.98 -11.46 -5.48
N ILE A 69 -22.12 -12.32 -6.05
CA ILE A 69 -20.67 -12.08 -6.13
C ILE A 69 -20.35 -11.03 -7.19
N GLU A 70 -20.99 -11.09 -8.37
CA GLU A 70 -20.82 -10.09 -9.43
C GLU A 70 -21.35 -8.71 -8.98
N GLN A 71 -22.47 -8.69 -8.24
CA GLN A 71 -22.95 -7.46 -7.60
C GLN A 71 -21.97 -6.92 -6.57
N GLN A 72 -21.38 -7.80 -5.74
CA GLN A 72 -20.38 -7.41 -4.75
C GLN A 72 -19.10 -6.88 -5.41
N ILE A 73 -18.68 -7.47 -6.54
CA ILE A 73 -17.54 -6.99 -7.34
C ILE A 73 -17.86 -5.61 -7.93
N GLY A 74 -19.05 -5.42 -8.51
CA GLY A 74 -19.45 -4.12 -9.06
C GLY A 74 -19.55 -3.02 -8.00
N GLU A 75 -20.02 -3.35 -6.80
CA GLU A 75 -20.04 -2.43 -5.66
C GLU A 75 -18.63 -2.11 -5.17
N LEU A 76 -17.75 -3.12 -5.08
CA LEU A 76 -16.36 -2.91 -4.68
C LEU A 76 -15.61 -2.02 -5.68
N GLN A 77 -15.80 -2.25 -6.98
CA GLN A 77 -15.25 -1.40 -8.04
C GLN A 77 -15.71 0.06 -7.92
N ARG A 78 -16.99 0.27 -7.61
CA ARG A 78 -17.54 1.61 -7.36
C ARG A 78 -16.90 2.28 -6.14
N GLN A 79 -16.71 1.52 -5.05
CA GLN A 79 -16.06 2.03 -3.85
C GLN A 79 -14.59 2.40 -4.11
N VAL A 80 -13.87 1.59 -4.87
CA VAL A 80 -12.48 1.86 -5.27
C VAL A 80 -12.42 3.12 -6.13
N ALA A 81 -13.26 3.25 -7.17
CA ALA A 81 -13.29 4.45 -8.00
C ALA A 81 -13.59 5.72 -7.18
N GLY A 82 -14.54 5.65 -6.25
CA GLY A 82 -14.86 6.77 -5.35
C GLY A 82 -13.75 7.07 -4.32
N LEU A 83 -12.92 6.10 -3.96
CA LEU A 83 -11.74 6.32 -3.12
C LEU A 83 -10.60 6.96 -3.93
N GLU A 84 -10.36 6.48 -5.15
CA GLU A 84 -9.36 7.01 -6.07
C GLU A 84 -9.64 8.48 -6.40
N GLU A 85 -10.88 8.83 -6.74
CA GLU A 85 -11.29 10.20 -7.01
C GLU A 85 -11.06 11.12 -5.80
N ARG A 86 -11.47 10.69 -4.60
CA ARG A 86 -11.25 11.46 -3.37
C ARG A 86 -9.77 11.59 -3.04
N PHE A 87 -8.97 10.56 -3.30
CA PHE A 87 -7.54 10.58 -3.07
C PHE A 87 -6.83 11.52 -4.05
N LEU A 88 -7.18 11.47 -5.34
CA LEU A 88 -6.67 12.36 -6.37
C LEU A 88 -7.04 13.82 -6.07
N ALA A 89 -8.31 14.10 -5.77
CA ALA A 89 -8.77 15.44 -5.43
C ALA A 89 -8.07 15.97 -4.17
N LYS A 90 -7.98 15.17 -3.10
CA LYS A 90 -7.29 15.56 -1.87
C LYS A 90 -5.78 15.75 -2.09
N GLY A 91 -5.17 14.91 -2.93
CA GLY A 91 -3.78 15.03 -3.36
C GLY A 91 -3.55 16.35 -4.10
N SER A 92 -4.42 16.68 -5.05
CA SER A 92 -4.37 17.93 -5.82
C SER A 92 -4.48 19.17 -4.93
N ASN A 93 -5.50 19.22 -4.07
CA ASN A 93 -5.70 20.37 -3.17
C ASN A 93 -4.49 20.58 -2.23
N ARG A 94 -3.92 19.49 -1.70
CA ARG A 94 -2.75 19.59 -0.81
C ARG A 94 -1.51 20.03 -1.56
N LEU A 95 -1.31 19.56 -2.79
CA LEU A 95 -0.20 19.97 -3.64
C LEU A 95 -0.30 21.45 -4.02
N GLU A 96 -1.49 21.89 -4.43
CA GLU A 96 -1.76 23.30 -4.78
C GLU A 96 -1.52 24.23 -3.57
N ALA A 97 -1.95 23.84 -2.36
CA ALA A 97 -1.66 24.60 -1.15
C ALA A 97 -0.15 24.70 -0.85
N MET A 98 0.60 23.62 -1.09
CA MET A 98 2.06 23.64 -0.94
C MET A 98 2.74 24.51 -2.00
N GLU A 99 2.27 24.47 -3.24
CA GLU A 99 2.78 25.31 -4.33
C GLU A 99 2.56 26.79 -4.02
N HIS A 100 1.38 27.17 -3.54
CA HIS A 100 1.11 28.55 -3.13
C HIS A 100 2.04 29.00 -1.99
N HIS A 101 2.28 28.15 -1.00
CA HIS A 101 3.18 28.48 0.11
C HIS A 101 4.63 28.63 -0.36
N LEU A 102 5.09 27.76 -1.27
CA LEU A 102 6.42 27.88 -1.89
C LEU A 102 6.56 29.21 -2.64
N LEU A 103 5.54 29.60 -3.40
CA LEU A 103 5.52 30.86 -4.14
C LEU A 103 5.61 32.06 -3.18
N GLN A 104 4.86 32.03 -2.08
CA GLN A 104 4.87 33.08 -1.07
C GLN A 104 6.22 33.18 -0.35
N LEU A 105 6.85 32.05 -0.02
CA LEU A 105 8.18 32.03 0.59
C LEU A 105 9.24 32.53 -0.39
N SER A 106 9.17 32.13 -1.67
CA SER A 106 10.06 32.63 -2.71
C SER A 106 9.97 34.15 -2.84
N GLN A 107 8.75 34.71 -2.81
CA GLN A 107 8.55 36.15 -2.86
C GLN A 107 9.12 36.86 -1.61
N GLN A 108 8.95 36.30 -0.42
CA GLN A 108 9.53 36.85 0.81
C GLN A 108 11.06 36.84 0.77
N VAL A 109 11.67 35.76 0.30
CA VAL A 109 13.13 35.65 0.14
C VAL A 109 13.63 36.65 -0.91
N ALA A 110 12.92 36.84 -2.01
CA ALA A 110 13.27 37.86 -3.01
C ALA A 110 13.23 39.28 -2.41
N GLN A 111 12.20 39.61 -1.62
CA GLN A 111 12.13 40.91 -0.94
C GLN A 111 13.25 41.09 0.08
N LEU A 112 13.56 40.06 0.88
CA LEU A 112 14.69 40.06 1.82
C LEU A 112 16.02 40.25 1.08
N ALA A 113 16.24 39.57 -0.06
CA ALA A 113 17.43 39.72 -0.86
C ALA A 113 17.60 41.16 -1.39
N LEU A 114 16.51 41.82 -1.80
CA LEU A 114 16.53 43.22 -2.21
C LEU A 114 16.91 44.14 -1.04
N ILE A 115 16.32 43.95 0.15
CA ILE A 115 16.62 44.75 1.35
C ILE A 115 18.07 44.56 1.81
N VAL A 116 18.59 43.33 1.78
CA VAL A 116 19.98 43.03 2.13
C VAL A 116 20.92 43.69 1.12
N ASN A 117 20.63 43.59 -0.17
CA ASN A 117 21.44 44.21 -1.21
C ASN A 117 21.43 45.75 -1.10
N GLU A 118 20.30 46.38 -0.80
CA GLU A 118 20.23 47.83 -0.53
C GLU A 118 21.05 48.24 0.70
N ARG A 119 21.05 47.45 1.79
CA ARG A 119 21.88 47.74 2.97
C ARG A 119 23.38 47.52 2.74
N SER A 120 23.77 46.62 1.83
CA SER A 120 25.17 46.37 1.49
C SER A 120 25.85 47.55 0.79
N PHE A 121 25.12 48.54 0.28
CA PHE A 121 25.73 49.75 -0.32
C PHE A 121 26.08 50.86 0.70
N ILE A 122 25.79 50.71 2.00
CA ILE A 122 26.05 51.78 3.00
C ILE A 122 27.23 51.48 3.95
N GLN A 123 27.78 50.27 3.98
CA GLN A 123 28.87 49.93 4.91
C GLN A 123 30.26 49.95 4.26
N SER A 124 30.80 51.17 4.12
CA SER A 124 32.25 51.40 4.20
C SER A 124 32.56 51.98 5.58
N PRO A 125 33.38 51.30 6.40
CA PRO A 125 34.24 52.02 7.31
C PRO A 125 35.69 51.55 7.15
N THR A 126 36.50 52.44 6.61
CA THR A 126 37.91 52.57 6.94
C THR A 126 38.05 52.65 8.47
N GLN A 127 38.84 51.80 9.11
CA GLN A 127 40.07 52.19 9.84
C GLN A 127 40.68 51.04 10.66
N LEU A 128 42.01 51.11 10.71
CA LEU A 128 43.02 50.21 11.25
C LEU A 128 43.01 50.17 12.79
N GLU A 129 43.32 49.03 13.41
CA GLU A 129 44.32 48.96 14.50
C GLU A 129 44.73 47.52 14.86
N VAL A 130 46.05 47.31 14.92
CA VAL A 130 46.77 46.07 15.26
C VAL A 130 47.61 46.37 16.50
N VAL A 131 47.35 45.73 17.67
CA VAL A 131 48.26 45.54 18.82
C VAL A 131 47.62 44.48 19.77
N ASN A 132 48.09 43.22 19.83
CA ASN A 132 49.11 42.60 20.73
C ASN A 132 48.66 42.19 22.17
N ASN A 133 48.55 40.87 22.37
CA ASN A 133 48.87 39.98 23.52
C ASN A 133 48.39 40.24 24.98
N THR A 134 47.68 39.25 25.59
CA THR A 134 48.16 38.28 26.64
C THR A 134 47.04 37.81 27.60
N SER A 135 46.81 36.48 27.62
CA SER A 135 46.33 35.55 28.67
C SER A 135 45.14 35.80 29.65
N TYR A 136 44.35 34.72 29.77
CA TYR A 136 43.53 34.19 30.89
C TYR A 136 41.99 34.32 30.83
N THR A 137 41.38 33.19 31.22
CA THR A 137 39.99 32.88 31.58
C THR A 137 38.99 32.42 30.50
N VAL A 138 38.54 31.18 30.72
CA VAL A 138 37.45 30.46 30.05
C VAL A 138 36.15 31.25 30.17
N ALA A 139 35.59 31.62 29.02
CA ALA A 139 34.16 31.90 28.90
C ALA A 139 33.76 31.53 27.47
N THR A 140 33.25 30.31 27.32
CA THR A 140 32.54 29.85 26.12
C THR A 140 31.47 30.90 25.77
N PRO A 141 31.39 31.41 24.53
CA PRO A 141 30.33 32.33 24.14
C PRO A 141 28.97 31.66 24.39
N PRO A 142 27.93 32.41 24.80
CA PRO A 142 26.62 31.84 25.12
C PRO A 142 26.14 31.04 23.92
N GLN A 143 26.14 29.71 24.08
CA GLN A 143 25.70 28.80 23.05
C GLN A 143 24.21 29.10 22.85
N GLU A 144 23.89 29.66 21.69
CA GLU A 144 22.53 29.91 21.24
C GLU A 144 21.85 28.54 21.16
N VAL A 145 21.21 28.13 22.26
CA VAL A 145 20.58 26.82 22.34
C VAL A 145 19.40 26.87 21.38
N ASP A 146 19.58 26.18 20.24
CA ASP A 146 18.55 25.98 19.24
C ASP A 146 17.23 25.59 19.95
N PRO A 147 16.13 26.31 19.73
CA PRO A 147 14.85 26.03 20.37
C PRO A 147 14.37 24.58 20.13
N VAL A 148 14.83 23.95 19.03
CA VAL A 148 14.56 22.54 18.74
C VAL A 148 15.33 21.61 19.69
N ILE A 149 16.59 21.92 19.99
CA ILE A 149 17.42 21.13 20.92
C ILE A 149 16.87 21.23 22.35
N SER A 150 16.44 22.42 22.77
CA SER A 150 15.77 22.60 24.08
C SER A 150 14.52 21.71 24.21
N ARG A 151 13.75 21.59 23.12
CA ARG A 151 12.54 20.76 23.09
C ARG A 151 12.85 19.28 23.17
N LEU A 152 13.90 18.82 22.49
CA LEU A 152 14.31 17.41 22.48
C LEU A 152 14.96 16.98 23.80
N SER A 153 15.71 17.88 24.45
CA SER A 153 16.32 17.63 25.77
C SER A 153 15.28 17.24 26.82
N GLN A 154 14.10 17.86 26.80
CA GLN A 154 13.02 17.58 27.74
C GLN A 154 12.54 16.12 27.70
N PHE A 155 12.69 15.43 26.56
CA PHE A 155 12.28 14.03 26.41
C PHE A 155 13.40 13.02 26.69
N LEU A 156 14.65 13.50 26.85
CA LEU A 156 15.81 12.66 27.13
C LEU A 156 16.09 12.51 28.62
N ASP A 157 15.62 13.43 29.47
CA ASP A 157 15.71 13.32 30.93
C ASP A 157 14.74 12.29 31.55
N ASP A 158 13.78 11.77 30.76
CA ASP A 158 12.75 10.79 31.18
C ASP A 158 13.13 9.32 30.88
N PHE A 159 14.39 9.04 30.49
CA PHE A 159 14.96 7.69 30.29
C PHE A 159 16.02 7.37 31.34
#